data_AF-A0AAW9KIF6-F1
#
_entry.id   AF-A0AAW9KIF6-F1
#
_cell.length_a   1.000
_cell.length_b   1.000
_cell.length_c   1.000
_cell.angle_alpha   90.00
_cell.angle_beta   90.00
_cell.angle_gamma   90.00
#
_symmetry.space_group_name_H-M   'P 1'
#
loop_
_entity.id
_entity.type
_entity.pdbx_description
1 polymer ?
#
loop_
_entity_poly.entity_id
_entity_poly.type
_entity_poly.pdbx_seq_one_letter_code
_entity_poly.pdbx_strand_id
1 'polypeptide(L)'
;MKKKLQIFISSTYLDLQEEREAAVEAVLESKHIPAGMELFRAGNRSQLETIKKWIDESDIYMLILGGRYGSIEPDSGKSYTHLEYKYALEKEIPIFAVVLKDEFLYKKASNQGNDVIKDISNPEFQRFKDLVMSKMIKEVEDCKDIKLAIKDSISELEEEYDLSGWVRASNIEDNTEILKENVKLNKENTNLIKKNIKLKSDLEKLKAELKSHTKEYEIIKNSLEEDNIIISGELLGREQDIELTYLEAFKAFNGKYSIGVTNRYNVSELESFLYYNLAPKFILLGILDIKNVPGVQYRRIELSNKGKGFAKMLEEEKLKKL
;
A
#
# COMPACT_ATOMS: atom_id res chain seq x y z
N MET A 1 15.90 -21.96 6.81
CA MET A 1 15.37 -22.93 7.80
C MET A 1 15.42 -24.32 7.20
N LYS A 2 15.63 -25.38 8.00
CA LYS A 2 15.54 -26.75 7.50
C LYS A 2 14.07 -27.12 7.29
N LYS A 3 13.61 -27.09 6.03
CA LYS A 3 12.26 -27.47 5.61
C LYS A 3 12.17 -29.01 5.52
N LYS A 4 10.99 -29.55 5.78
CA LYS A 4 10.62 -30.94 5.47
C LYS A 4 9.49 -30.92 4.46
N LEU A 5 9.75 -31.36 3.25
CA LEU A 5 8.72 -31.50 2.24
C LEU A 5 7.75 -32.65 2.57
N GLN A 6 6.47 -32.46 2.28
CA GLN A 6 5.49 -33.52 2.20
C GLN A 6 5.39 -34.02 0.77
N ILE A 7 5.54 -35.33 0.56
CA ILE A 7 5.58 -35.96 -0.76
C ILE A 7 4.42 -36.93 -0.87
N PHE A 8 3.48 -36.65 -1.77
CA PHE A 8 2.36 -37.54 -2.04
C PHE A 8 2.82 -38.71 -2.94
N ILE A 9 2.69 -39.95 -2.46
CA ILE A 9 3.08 -41.16 -3.18
C ILE A 9 1.83 -41.80 -3.79
N SER A 10 1.67 -41.64 -5.11
CA SER A 10 0.63 -42.28 -5.91
C SER A 10 1.16 -43.55 -6.57
N SER A 11 0.37 -44.62 -6.52
CA SER A 11 0.65 -45.88 -7.21
C SER A 11 -0.62 -46.75 -7.24
N THR A 12 -0.65 -47.78 -8.07
CA THR A 12 -1.50 -48.94 -7.78
C THR A 12 -0.99 -49.64 -6.52
N TYR A 13 -1.87 -50.36 -5.80
CA TYR A 13 -1.51 -50.89 -4.49
C TYR A 13 -1.07 -52.36 -4.52
N LEU A 14 -1.93 -53.25 -5.02
CA LEU A 14 -1.73 -54.70 -4.86
C LEU A 14 -0.48 -55.24 -5.55
N ASP A 15 -0.09 -54.67 -6.69
CA ASP A 15 1.05 -55.10 -7.51
C ASP A 15 2.37 -54.40 -7.16
N LEU A 16 2.29 -53.25 -6.46
CA LEU A 16 3.44 -52.37 -6.19
C LEU A 16 3.74 -52.19 -4.70
N GLN A 17 3.41 -53.19 -3.86
CA GLN A 17 3.60 -53.08 -2.41
C GLN A 17 5.07 -52.87 -2.03
N GLU A 18 5.98 -53.66 -2.60
CA GLU A 18 7.42 -53.59 -2.34
C GLU A 18 8.02 -52.25 -2.84
N GLU A 19 7.58 -51.80 -4.01
CA GLU A 19 8.00 -50.54 -4.62
C GLU A 19 7.52 -49.33 -3.81
N ARG A 20 6.27 -49.39 -3.33
CA ARG A 20 5.69 -48.34 -2.49
C ARG A 20 6.38 -48.28 -1.13
N GLU A 21 6.73 -49.42 -0.52
CA GLU A 21 7.51 -49.47 0.72
C GLU A 21 8.90 -48.87 0.52
N ALA A 22 9.59 -49.24 -0.57
CA ALA A 22 10.88 -48.65 -0.93
C ALA A 22 10.79 -47.12 -1.12
N ALA A 23 9.70 -46.63 -1.71
CA ALA A 23 9.47 -45.20 -1.88
C ALA A 23 9.24 -44.47 -0.54
N VAL A 24 8.42 -45.03 0.34
CA VAL A 24 8.20 -44.49 1.69
C VAL A 24 9.52 -44.41 2.47
N GLU A 25 10.31 -45.48 2.42
CA GLU A 25 11.62 -45.53 3.08
C GLU A 25 12.56 -44.46 2.51
N ALA A 26 12.64 -44.31 1.18
CA ALA A 26 13.48 -43.30 0.54
C ALA A 26 13.11 -41.87 0.97
N VAL A 27 11.80 -41.55 1.01
CA VAL A 27 11.31 -40.24 1.45
C VAL A 27 11.69 -39.97 2.92
N LEU A 28 11.55 -40.98 3.79
CA LEU A 28 11.92 -40.88 5.20
C LEU A 28 13.43 -40.74 5.41
N GLU A 29 14.24 -41.48 4.66
CA GLU A 29 15.71 -41.39 4.67
C GLU A 29 16.20 -40.01 4.22
N SER A 30 15.50 -39.39 3.25
CA SER A 30 15.71 -38.00 2.85
C SER A 30 15.20 -36.98 3.88
N LYS A 31 14.66 -37.42 5.02
CA LYS A 31 14.13 -36.59 6.13
C LYS A 31 12.87 -35.79 5.78
N HIS A 32 12.15 -36.21 4.74
CA HIS A 32 10.86 -35.67 4.30
C HIS A 32 9.70 -36.49 4.88
N ILE A 33 8.47 -36.10 4.53
CA ILE A 33 7.23 -36.66 5.08
C ILE A 33 6.50 -37.38 3.94
N PRO A 34 6.40 -38.71 3.94
CA PRO A 34 5.58 -39.41 2.97
C PRO A 34 4.09 -39.19 3.29
N ALA A 35 3.30 -38.94 2.26
CA ALA A 35 1.84 -38.88 2.32
C ALA A 35 1.25 -39.87 1.32
N GLY A 36 0.20 -40.58 1.73
CA GLY A 36 -0.40 -41.60 0.89
C GLY A 36 -1.63 -42.24 1.52
N MET A 37 -2.25 -43.14 0.76
CA MET A 37 -3.56 -43.69 1.11
C MET A 37 -3.58 -44.60 2.34
N GLU A 38 -2.41 -45.07 2.77
CA GLU A 38 -2.22 -45.87 3.98
C GLU A 38 -2.63 -45.16 5.28
N LEU A 39 -2.72 -43.82 5.24
CA LEU A 39 -3.15 -42.99 6.37
C LEU A 39 -4.66 -42.65 6.34
N PHE A 40 -5.41 -43.10 5.33
CA PHE A 40 -6.82 -42.78 5.21
C PHE A 40 -7.67 -43.52 6.26
N ARG A 41 -8.26 -42.76 7.19
CA ARG A 41 -9.37 -43.27 8.02
C ARG A 41 -10.63 -43.28 7.17
N ALA A 42 -11.34 -44.41 7.14
CA ALA A 42 -12.66 -44.50 6.51
C ALA A 42 -13.60 -43.45 7.15
N GLY A 43 -14.01 -42.46 6.37
CA GLY A 43 -14.94 -41.41 6.78
C GLY A 43 -15.99 -41.18 5.69
N ASN A 44 -17.06 -40.45 6.02
CA ASN A 44 -18.23 -40.24 5.16
C ASN A 44 -18.00 -39.35 3.91
N ARG A 45 -16.75 -39.03 3.55
CA ARG A 45 -16.41 -38.21 2.37
C ARG A 45 -16.12 -39.10 1.17
N SER A 46 -16.30 -38.57 -0.05
CA SER A 46 -15.86 -39.30 -1.25
C SER A 46 -14.33 -39.52 -1.17
N GLN A 47 -13.89 -40.72 -1.57
CA GLN A 47 -12.48 -41.10 -1.54
C GLN A 47 -11.62 -40.12 -2.35
N LEU A 48 -12.13 -39.68 -3.50
CA LEU A 48 -11.44 -38.77 -4.41
C LEU A 48 -11.25 -37.37 -3.81
N GLU A 49 -12.25 -36.81 -3.12
CA GLU A 49 -12.10 -35.51 -2.43
C GLU A 49 -11.04 -35.58 -1.34
N THR A 50 -10.98 -36.71 -0.61
CA THR A 50 -9.96 -36.92 0.40
C THR A 50 -8.57 -36.94 -0.24
N ILE A 51 -8.39 -37.72 -1.32
CA ILE A 51 -7.13 -37.79 -2.04
C ILE A 51 -6.70 -36.40 -2.56
N LYS A 52 -7.60 -35.66 -3.20
CA LYS A 52 -7.33 -34.30 -3.70
C LYS A 52 -6.82 -33.37 -2.61
N LYS A 53 -7.42 -33.42 -1.42
CA LYS A 53 -6.98 -32.64 -0.27
C LYS A 53 -5.53 -32.98 0.13
N TRP A 54 -5.16 -34.26 0.15
CA TRP A 54 -3.79 -34.67 0.48
C TRP A 54 -2.78 -34.27 -0.59
N ILE A 55 -3.19 -34.27 -1.86
CA ILE A 55 -2.39 -33.72 -2.94
C ILE A 55 -2.19 -32.21 -2.71
N ASP A 56 -3.25 -31.46 -2.42
CA ASP A 56 -3.18 -30.01 -2.15
C ASP A 56 -2.27 -29.64 -0.95
N GLU A 57 -2.18 -30.53 0.06
CA GLU A 57 -1.33 -30.34 1.25
C GLU A 57 0.13 -30.79 1.03
N SER A 58 0.45 -31.38 -0.13
CA SER A 58 1.79 -31.90 -0.43
C SER A 58 2.61 -30.91 -1.27
N ASP A 59 3.92 -30.88 -1.01
CA ASP A 59 4.86 -30.03 -1.73
C ASP A 59 5.29 -30.65 -3.08
N ILE A 60 5.32 -31.99 -3.15
CA ILE A 60 5.68 -32.75 -4.34
C ILE A 60 4.68 -33.90 -4.53
N TYR A 61 4.34 -34.17 -5.79
CA TYR A 61 3.60 -35.36 -6.19
C TYR A 61 4.54 -36.36 -6.88
N MET A 62 4.55 -37.60 -6.38
CA MET A 62 5.27 -38.72 -6.95
C MET A 62 4.30 -39.76 -7.49
N LEU A 63 4.57 -40.27 -8.69
CA LEU A 63 3.91 -41.46 -9.22
C LEU A 63 4.90 -42.64 -9.30
N ILE A 64 4.49 -43.82 -8.84
CA ILE A 64 5.13 -45.09 -9.21
C ILE A 64 4.23 -45.78 -10.24
N LEU A 65 4.74 -45.93 -11.47
CA LEU A 65 4.00 -46.50 -12.58
C LEU A 65 4.47 -47.93 -12.88
N GLY A 66 3.59 -48.90 -12.60
CA GLY A 66 3.78 -50.32 -12.90
C GLY A 66 3.01 -50.79 -14.15
N GLY A 67 2.61 -52.06 -14.19
CA GLY A 67 1.91 -52.67 -15.33
C GLY A 67 0.38 -52.70 -15.21
N ARG A 68 -0.19 -52.04 -14.21
CA ARG A 68 -1.63 -51.93 -13.97
C ARG A 68 -2.11 -50.49 -14.11
N TYR A 69 -3.32 -50.33 -14.64
CA TYR A 69 -3.97 -49.02 -14.74
C TYR A 69 -4.61 -48.61 -13.40
N GLY A 70 -5.08 -49.61 -12.64
CA GLY A 70 -5.69 -49.43 -11.33
C GLY A 70 -7.22 -49.48 -11.36
N SER A 71 -7.83 -49.27 -10.19
CA SER A 71 -9.29 -49.27 -10.04
C SER A 71 -9.91 -48.07 -10.76
N ILE A 72 -10.96 -48.33 -11.54
CA ILE A 72 -11.69 -47.29 -12.27
C ILE A 72 -12.66 -46.57 -11.34
N GLU A 73 -12.59 -45.25 -11.36
CA GLU A 73 -13.58 -44.38 -10.72
C GLU A 73 -14.85 -44.35 -11.59
N PRO A 74 -16.03 -44.68 -11.04
CA PRO A 74 -17.25 -44.91 -11.83
C PRO A 74 -17.71 -43.74 -12.70
N ASP A 75 -17.57 -42.50 -12.24
CA ASP A 75 -18.14 -41.33 -12.91
C ASP A 75 -17.27 -40.86 -14.08
N SER A 76 -15.95 -40.95 -13.95
CA SER A 76 -14.97 -40.48 -14.95
C SER A 76 -14.53 -41.54 -15.95
N GLY A 77 -14.69 -42.83 -15.62
CA GLY A 77 -14.18 -43.95 -16.42
C GLY A 77 -12.65 -44.05 -16.45
N LYS A 78 -11.94 -43.29 -15.61
CA LYS A 78 -10.47 -43.31 -15.49
C LYS A 78 -10.05 -43.97 -14.18
N SER A 79 -8.82 -44.45 -14.11
CA SER A 79 -8.32 -44.96 -12.84
C SER A 79 -8.09 -43.85 -11.83
N TYR A 80 -8.18 -44.18 -10.53
CA TYR A 80 -7.89 -43.23 -9.46
C TYR A 80 -6.48 -42.61 -9.63
N THR A 81 -5.47 -43.42 -9.89
CA THR A 81 -4.09 -42.97 -10.15
C THR A 81 -3.99 -42.00 -11.33
N HIS A 82 -4.76 -42.20 -12.41
CA HIS A 82 -4.82 -41.25 -13.52
C HIS A 82 -5.44 -39.92 -13.06
N LEU A 83 -6.56 -39.97 -12.34
CA LEU A 83 -7.23 -38.77 -11.84
C LEU A 83 -6.35 -37.98 -10.88
N GLU A 84 -5.62 -38.67 -10.00
CA GLU A 84 -4.63 -38.09 -9.09
C GLU A 84 -3.54 -37.34 -9.85
N TYR A 85 -2.95 -37.99 -10.85
CA TYR A 85 -1.88 -37.39 -11.66
C TYR A 85 -2.37 -36.16 -12.42
N LYS A 86 -3.57 -36.22 -13.02
CA LYS A 86 -4.17 -35.06 -13.70
C LYS A 86 -4.49 -33.93 -12.74
N TYR A 87 -5.00 -34.25 -11.57
CA TYR A 87 -5.30 -33.24 -10.56
C TYR A 87 -4.03 -32.52 -10.09
N ALA A 88 -2.94 -33.26 -9.85
CA ALA A 88 -1.66 -32.67 -9.48
C ALA A 88 -1.12 -31.74 -10.59
N LEU A 89 -1.25 -32.14 -11.87
CA LEU A 89 -0.89 -31.29 -13.01
C LEU A 89 -1.73 -30.02 -13.08
N GLU A 90 -3.05 -30.12 -12.90
CA GLU A 90 -3.97 -28.99 -12.88
C GLU A 90 -3.69 -28.00 -11.75
N LYS A 91 -3.13 -28.49 -10.63
CA LYS A 91 -2.71 -27.69 -9.47
C LYS A 91 -1.31 -27.13 -9.57
N GLU A 92 -0.59 -27.43 -10.66
CA GLU A 92 0.81 -27.03 -10.86
C GLU A 92 1.73 -27.48 -9.71
N ILE A 93 1.39 -28.62 -9.09
CA ILE A 93 2.25 -29.23 -8.08
C ILE A 93 3.46 -29.84 -8.81
N PRO A 94 4.70 -29.64 -8.32
CA PRO A 94 5.87 -30.30 -8.88
C PRO A 94 5.71 -31.83 -8.87
N ILE A 95 5.90 -32.44 -10.04
CA ILE A 95 5.64 -33.86 -10.28
C ILE A 95 6.88 -34.55 -10.83
N PHE A 96 7.16 -35.75 -10.30
CA PHE A 96 8.03 -36.71 -10.97
C PHE A 96 7.41 -38.11 -10.93
N ALA A 97 7.82 -38.97 -11.86
CA ALA A 97 7.40 -40.36 -11.88
C ALA A 97 8.59 -41.33 -11.88
N VAL A 98 8.42 -42.42 -11.16
CA VAL A 98 9.28 -43.60 -11.20
C VAL A 98 8.55 -44.66 -12.01
N VAL A 99 9.14 -45.07 -13.13
CA VAL A 99 8.49 -45.99 -14.08
C VAL A 99 9.26 -47.30 -14.10
N LEU A 100 8.57 -48.42 -13.79
CA LEU A 100 9.20 -49.73 -13.84
C LEU A 100 9.48 -50.10 -15.30
N LYS A 101 10.73 -50.51 -15.58
CA LYS A 101 11.09 -51.04 -16.90
C LYS A 101 10.36 -52.34 -17.19
N ASP A 102 10.17 -52.63 -18.48
CA ASP A 102 9.49 -53.83 -18.95
C ASP A 102 10.17 -55.11 -18.40
N GLU A 103 11.51 -55.16 -18.36
CA GLU A 103 12.23 -56.32 -17.80
C GLU A 103 11.89 -56.56 -16.33
N PHE A 104 11.75 -55.49 -15.54
CA PHE A 104 11.38 -55.59 -14.13
C PHE A 104 9.92 -56.05 -13.97
N LEU A 105 9.01 -55.50 -14.78
CA LEU A 105 7.60 -55.92 -14.81
C LEU A 105 7.45 -57.40 -15.16
N TYR A 106 8.15 -57.90 -16.18
CA TYR A 106 8.10 -59.32 -16.56
C TYR A 106 8.75 -60.23 -15.50
N LYS A 107 9.82 -59.79 -14.84
CA LYS A 107 10.40 -60.51 -13.70
C LYS A 107 9.41 -60.62 -12.55
N LYS A 108 8.67 -59.55 -12.23
CA LYS A 108 7.58 -59.59 -11.25
C LYS A 108 6.46 -60.53 -11.68
N ALA A 109 6.04 -60.46 -12.94
CA ALA A 109 4.99 -61.34 -13.47
C ALA A 109 5.36 -62.83 -13.36
N SER A 110 6.63 -63.17 -13.56
CA SER A 110 7.14 -64.54 -13.38
C SER A 110 7.07 -65.02 -11.93
N ASN A 111 7.17 -64.13 -10.94
CA ASN A 111 7.21 -64.48 -9.52
C ASN A 111 5.83 -64.39 -8.83
N GLN A 112 5.03 -63.41 -9.23
CA GLN A 112 3.77 -63.01 -8.57
C GLN A 112 2.53 -63.26 -9.45
N GLY A 113 2.74 -63.68 -10.71
CA GLY A 113 1.69 -63.93 -11.70
C GLY A 113 1.40 -62.73 -12.60
N ASN A 114 0.72 -62.99 -13.72
CA ASN A 114 0.49 -61.99 -14.77
C ASN A 114 -0.47 -60.85 -14.39
N ASP A 115 -1.08 -60.86 -13.20
CA ASP A 115 -1.97 -59.77 -12.75
C ASP A 115 -1.20 -58.44 -12.63
N VAL A 116 0.11 -58.47 -12.35
CA VAL A 116 0.98 -57.29 -12.24
C VAL A 116 1.18 -56.56 -13.57
N ILE A 117 0.90 -57.23 -14.70
CA ILE A 117 1.00 -56.69 -16.07
C ILE A 117 -0.34 -56.69 -16.81
N LYS A 118 -1.45 -56.86 -16.08
CA LYS A 118 -2.77 -57.11 -16.65
C LYS A 118 -3.24 -56.01 -17.61
N ASP A 119 -2.91 -54.76 -17.33
CA ASP A 119 -3.41 -53.61 -18.08
C ASP A 119 -2.39 -53.05 -19.07
N ILE A 120 -1.23 -53.69 -19.26
CA ILE A 120 -0.20 -53.19 -20.19
C ILE A 120 -0.77 -53.00 -21.60
N SER A 121 -1.63 -53.89 -22.08
CA SER A 121 -2.23 -53.74 -23.42
C SER A 121 -3.48 -52.85 -23.45
N ASN A 122 -3.89 -52.25 -22.33
CA ASN A 122 -5.08 -51.40 -22.27
C ASN A 122 -4.80 -50.04 -22.95
N PRO A 123 -5.61 -49.61 -23.94
CA PRO A 123 -5.41 -48.33 -24.63
C PRO A 123 -5.43 -47.10 -23.71
N GLU A 124 -6.27 -47.11 -22.67
CA GLU A 124 -6.33 -46.00 -21.70
C GLU A 124 -5.09 -45.97 -20.80
N PHE A 125 -4.55 -47.15 -20.47
CA PHE A 125 -3.27 -47.25 -19.77
C PHE A 125 -2.12 -46.73 -20.63
N GLN A 126 -2.07 -47.10 -21.91
CA GLN A 126 -1.04 -46.62 -22.83
C GLN A 126 -1.07 -45.09 -22.98
N ARG A 127 -2.26 -44.51 -23.17
CA ARG A 127 -2.43 -43.04 -23.20
C ARG A 127 -1.96 -42.37 -21.89
N PHE A 128 -2.22 -43.01 -20.75
CA PHE A 128 -1.76 -42.51 -19.46
C PHE A 128 -0.24 -42.64 -19.31
N LYS A 129 0.35 -43.77 -19.70
CA LYS A 129 1.80 -43.98 -19.72
C LYS A 129 2.48 -42.93 -20.59
N ASP A 130 1.98 -42.67 -21.80
CA ASP A 130 2.52 -41.63 -22.69
C ASP A 130 2.47 -40.24 -22.06
N LEU A 131 1.38 -39.90 -21.37
CA LEU A 131 1.26 -38.65 -20.63
C LEU A 131 2.32 -38.56 -19.52
N VAL A 132 2.51 -39.62 -18.74
CA VAL A 132 3.50 -39.67 -17.66
C VAL A 132 4.92 -39.52 -18.20
N MET A 133 5.24 -40.23 -19.28
CA MET A 133 6.56 -40.19 -19.93
C MET A 133 6.90 -38.81 -20.54
N SER A 134 5.91 -37.93 -20.73
CA SER A 134 6.12 -36.55 -21.22
C SER A 134 6.63 -35.58 -20.15
N LYS A 135 6.75 -36.02 -18.89
CA LYS A 135 7.19 -35.22 -17.73
C LYS A 135 8.52 -35.75 -17.18
N MET A 136 8.93 -35.23 -16.02
CA MET A 136 10.11 -35.71 -15.31
C MET A 136 9.90 -37.17 -14.90
N ILE A 137 10.70 -38.08 -15.46
CA ILE A 137 10.63 -39.52 -15.18
C ILE A 137 12.01 -40.11 -14.88
N LYS A 138 12.03 -41.16 -14.05
CA LYS A 138 13.19 -42.04 -13.84
C LYS A 138 12.74 -43.49 -14.04
N GLU A 139 13.37 -44.19 -14.98
CA GLU A 139 13.11 -45.61 -15.20
C GLU A 139 13.94 -46.47 -14.25
N VAL A 140 13.34 -47.54 -13.71
CA VAL A 140 13.96 -48.36 -12.64
C VAL A 140 13.90 -49.85 -12.93
N GLU A 141 14.93 -50.59 -12.51
CA GLU A 141 15.04 -52.04 -12.73
C GLU A 141 14.80 -52.86 -11.45
N ASP A 142 14.89 -52.25 -10.27
CA ASP A 142 14.58 -52.86 -8.98
C ASP A 142 14.23 -51.84 -7.88
N CYS A 143 13.94 -52.32 -6.66
CA CYS A 143 13.60 -51.46 -5.52
C CYS A 143 14.76 -50.59 -5.01
N LYS A 144 16.02 -50.94 -5.28
CA LYS A 144 17.17 -50.08 -4.91
C LYS A 144 17.24 -48.88 -5.85
N ASP A 145 17.01 -49.10 -7.14
CA ASP A 145 16.92 -48.04 -8.13
C ASP A 145 15.79 -47.07 -7.80
N ILE A 146 14.64 -47.56 -7.33
CA ILE A 146 13.55 -46.73 -6.83
C ILE A 146 14.06 -45.77 -5.74
N LYS A 147 14.75 -46.28 -4.73
CA LYS A 147 15.27 -45.45 -3.63
C LYS A 147 16.23 -44.37 -4.13
N LEU A 148 17.11 -44.71 -5.07
CA LEU A 148 18.06 -43.77 -5.66
C LEU A 148 17.33 -42.71 -6.51
N ALA A 149 16.48 -43.14 -7.43
CA ALA A 149 15.69 -42.28 -8.30
C ALA A 149 14.88 -41.25 -7.52
N ILE A 150 14.30 -41.65 -6.38
CA ILE A 150 13.53 -40.77 -5.51
C ILE A 150 14.43 -39.72 -4.84
N LYS A 151 15.56 -40.13 -4.26
CA LYS A 151 16.51 -39.21 -3.60
C LYS A 151 17.04 -38.16 -4.57
N ASP A 152 17.38 -38.59 -5.79
CA ASP A 152 17.88 -37.72 -6.83
C ASP A 152 16.79 -36.75 -7.31
N SER A 153 15.58 -37.25 -7.57
CA SER A 153 14.46 -36.41 -8.03
C SER A 153 14.03 -35.38 -6.99
N ILE A 154 14.05 -35.73 -5.70
CA ILE A 154 13.78 -34.77 -4.63
C ILE A 154 14.82 -33.66 -4.62
N SER A 155 16.12 -33.99 -4.72
CA SER A 155 17.19 -32.98 -4.74
C SER A 155 17.05 -32.06 -5.95
N GLU A 156 16.75 -32.62 -7.13
CA GLU A 156 16.54 -31.87 -8.37
C GLU A 156 15.36 -30.88 -8.24
N LEU A 157 14.24 -31.33 -7.67
CA LEU A 157 13.07 -30.47 -7.43
C LEU A 157 13.29 -29.43 -6.32
N GLU A 158 14.08 -29.73 -5.30
CA GLU A 158 14.48 -28.76 -4.26
C GLU A 158 15.35 -27.62 -4.83
N GLU A 159 16.12 -27.89 -5.89
CA GLU A 159 16.94 -26.88 -6.57
C GLU A 159 16.12 -26.06 -7.58
N GLU A 160 15.18 -26.69 -8.28
CA GLU A 160 14.37 -26.03 -9.33
C GLU A 160 13.21 -25.19 -8.77
N TYR A 161 12.59 -25.61 -7.66
CA TYR A 161 11.38 -24.99 -7.11
C TYR A 161 11.59 -24.40 -5.72
N ASP A 162 11.01 -23.22 -5.44
CA ASP A 162 10.92 -22.69 -4.07
C ASP A 162 9.75 -23.34 -3.32
N LEU A 163 9.99 -24.57 -2.85
CA LEU A 163 9.01 -25.36 -2.12
C LEU A 163 8.81 -24.82 -0.69
N SER A 164 7.55 -24.72 -0.24
CA SER A 164 7.22 -24.15 1.08
C SER A 164 7.70 -25.06 2.22
N GLY A 165 7.24 -26.32 2.22
CA GLY A 165 7.60 -27.33 3.20
C GLY A 165 7.15 -27.05 4.63
N TRP A 166 7.37 -28.03 5.49
CA TRP A 166 7.09 -27.96 6.93
C TRP A 166 8.34 -27.53 7.70
N VAL A 167 8.18 -26.54 8.58
CA VAL A 167 9.21 -26.10 9.51
C VAL A 167 8.73 -26.35 10.93
N ARG A 168 9.62 -26.87 11.79
CA ARG A 168 9.32 -27.03 13.21
C ARG A 168 9.03 -25.65 13.81
N ALA A 169 7.93 -25.52 14.56
CA ALA A 169 7.52 -24.24 15.15
C ALA A 169 8.62 -23.54 15.96
N SER A 170 9.45 -24.30 16.69
CA SER A 170 10.59 -23.75 17.45
C SER A 170 11.69 -23.10 16.60
N ASN A 171 11.74 -23.41 15.30
CA ASN A 171 12.70 -22.82 14.37
C ASN A 171 12.15 -21.54 13.73
N ILE A 172 10.85 -21.25 13.89
CA ILE A 172 10.23 -20.00 13.47
C ILE A 172 10.71 -18.92 14.43
N GLU A 173 11.44 -17.93 13.92
CA GLU A 173 11.78 -16.74 14.70
C GLU A 173 10.47 -16.09 15.17
N ASP A 174 10.37 -15.83 16.47
CA ASP A 174 9.21 -15.18 17.06
C ASP A 174 9.18 -13.70 16.65
N ASN A 175 8.66 -13.46 15.45
CA ASN A 175 8.51 -12.13 14.89
C ASN A 175 7.26 -11.41 15.42
N THR A 176 6.61 -11.92 16.48
CA THR A 176 5.38 -11.29 16.99
C THR A 176 5.63 -9.89 17.52
N GLU A 177 6.78 -9.63 18.14
CA GLU A 177 7.16 -8.28 18.59
C GLU A 177 7.39 -7.33 17.41
N ILE A 178 8.11 -7.78 16.39
CA ILE A 178 8.36 -7.03 15.15
C ILE A 178 7.04 -6.72 14.42
N LEU A 179 6.11 -7.67 14.38
CA LEU A 179 4.78 -7.48 13.80
C LEU A 179 3.96 -6.45 14.59
N LYS A 180 3.99 -6.52 15.93
CA LYS A 180 3.32 -5.52 16.78
C LYS A 180 3.90 -4.12 16.56
N GLU A 181 5.23 -4.01 16.46
CA GLU A 181 5.90 -2.73 16.19
C GLU A 181 5.54 -2.19 14.80
N ASN A 182 5.54 -3.02 13.76
CA ASN A 182 5.10 -2.62 12.42
C ASN A 182 3.66 -2.11 12.39
N VAL A 183 2.74 -2.77 13.11
CA VAL A 183 1.35 -2.30 13.22
C VAL A 183 1.29 -0.93 13.90
N LYS A 184 2.10 -0.72 14.95
CA LYS A 184 2.17 0.58 15.66
C LYS A 184 2.73 1.68 14.75
N LEU A 185 3.84 1.42 14.06
CA LEU A 185 4.47 2.36 13.14
C LEU A 185 3.55 2.73 11.97
N ASN A 186 2.82 1.76 11.42
CA ASN A 186 1.85 2.03 10.34
C ASN A 186 0.70 2.94 10.79
N LYS A 187 0.20 2.75 12.04
CA LYS A 187 -0.81 3.65 12.62
C LYS A 187 -0.26 5.07 12.80
N GLU A 188 0.96 5.19 13.31
CA GLU A 188 1.61 6.50 13.49
C GLU A 188 1.84 7.21 12.16
N ASN A 189 2.34 6.48 11.15
CA ASN A 189 2.57 7.02 9.81
C ASN A 189 1.25 7.52 9.18
N THR A 190 0.16 6.76 9.31
CA THR A 190 -1.17 7.18 8.84
C THR A 190 -1.64 8.47 9.54
N ASN A 191 -1.39 8.60 10.84
CA ASN A 191 -1.74 9.81 11.59
C ASN A 191 -0.89 11.01 11.17
N LEU A 192 0.41 10.82 10.95
CA LEU A 192 1.32 11.87 10.46
C LEU A 192 0.94 12.34 9.06
N ILE A 193 0.53 11.44 8.16
CA ILE A 193 0.03 11.78 6.82
C ILE A 193 -1.22 12.66 6.93
N LYS A 194 -2.20 12.28 7.77
CA LYS A 194 -3.41 13.09 7.99
C LYS A 194 -3.09 14.49 8.52
N LYS A 195 -2.19 14.60 9.51
CA LYS A 195 -1.73 15.89 10.05
C LYS A 195 -1.04 16.72 8.96
N ASN A 196 -0.18 16.12 8.14
CA ASN A 196 0.49 16.81 7.04
C ASN A 196 -0.48 17.36 6.00
N ILE A 197 -1.49 16.58 5.61
CA ILE A 197 -2.53 17.04 4.67
C ILE A 197 -3.26 18.26 5.26
N LYS A 198 -3.61 18.20 6.54
CA LYS A 198 -4.29 19.30 7.23
C LYS A 198 -3.42 20.56 7.28
N LEU A 199 -2.17 20.44 7.71
CA LEU A 199 -1.22 21.55 7.77
C LEU A 199 -0.97 22.18 6.40
N LYS A 200 -0.82 21.38 5.34
CA LYS A 200 -0.69 21.90 3.97
C LYS A 200 -1.91 22.70 3.54
N SER A 201 -3.11 22.20 3.83
CA SER A 201 -4.35 22.93 3.51
C SER A 201 -4.46 24.25 4.27
N ASP A 202 -4.09 24.28 5.56
CA ASP A 202 -4.16 25.49 6.37
C ASP A 202 -3.09 26.51 5.92
N LEU A 203 -1.90 26.06 5.53
CA LEU A 203 -0.86 26.91 4.95
C LEU A 203 -1.29 27.57 3.64
N GLU A 204 -1.96 26.85 2.74
CA GLU A 204 -2.44 27.42 1.47
C GLU A 204 -3.53 28.48 1.69
N LYS A 205 -4.41 28.27 2.68
CA LYS A 205 -5.40 29.31 3.08
C LYS A 205 -4.71 30.57 3.58
N LEU A 206 -3.73 30.42 4.47
CA LEU A 206 -2.99 31.55 5.04
C LEU A 206 -2.24 32.34 3.95
N LYS A 207 -1.63 31.65 2.97
CA LYS A 207 -0.98 32.31 1.83
C LYS A 207 -1.96 33.08 0.96
N ALA A 208 -3.15 32.52 0.71
CA ALA A 208 -4.18 33.19 -0.07
C ALA A 208 -4.70 34.45 0.63
N GLU A 209 -4.94 34.37 1.94
CA GLU A 209 -5.32 35.51 2.78
C GLU A 209 -4.24 36.59 2.74
N LEU A 210 -2.96 36.22 2.93
CA LEU A 210 -1.84 37.16 2.89
C LEU A 210 -1.76 37.87 1.53
N LYS A 211 -1.86 37.12 0.43
CA LYS A 211 -1.83 37.67 -0.94
C LYS A 211 -2.96 38.67 -1.19
N SER A 212 -4.15 38.40 -0.66
CA SER A 212 -5.28 39.32 -0.74
C SER A 212 -5.01 40.63 0.00
N HIS A 213 -4.53 40.56 1.24
CA HIS A 213 -4.20 41.74 2.05
C HIS A 213 -3.07 42.57 1.40
N THR A 214 -2.05 41.92 0.82
CA THR A 214 -1.00 42.63 0.09
C THR A 214 -1.55 43.34 -1.15
N LYS A 215 -2.43 42.70 -1.92
CA LYS A 215 -3.04 43.34 -3.10
C LYS A 215 -3.91 44.54 -2.71
N GLU A 216 -4.69 44.41 -1.64
CA GLU A 216 -5.50 45.52 -1.12
C GLU A 216 -4.65 46.70 -0.65
N TYR A 217 -3.54 46.42 0.05
CA TYR A 217 -2.56 47.43 0.46
C TYR A 217 -2.00 48.21 -0.75
N GLU A 218 -1.51 47.51 -1.78
CA GLU A 218 -0.94 48.16 -2.97
C GLU A 218 -1.96 49.03 -3.72
N ILE A 219 -3.22 48.58 -3.83
CA ILE A 219 -4.29 49.36 -4.48
C ILE A 219 -4.53 50.67 -3.72
N ILE A 220 -4.63 50.61 -2.40
CA ILE A 220 -4.88 51.79 -1.57
C ILE A 220 -3.68 52.74 -1.64
N LYS A 221 -2.46 52.19 -1.53
CA LYS A 221 -1.23 52.97 -1.60
C LYS A 221 -1.13 53.74 -2.92
N ASN A 222 -1.28 53.05 -4.06
CA ASN A 222 -1.21 53.69 -5.37
C ASN A 222 -2.27 54.77 -5.54
N SER A 223 -3.52 54.52 -5.12
CA SER A 223 -4.59 55.52 -5.17
C SER A 223 -4.30 56.77 -4.33
N LEU A 224 -3.52 56.64 -3.25
CA LEU A 224 -3.11 57.76 -2.41
C LEU A 224 -1.89 58.50 -2.94
N GLU A 225 -1.06 57.85 -3.78
CA GLU A 225 0.11 58.45 -4.43
C GLU A 225 -0.26 59.25 -5.70
N GLU A 226 -1.36 58.89 -6.36
CA GLU A 226 -1.80 59.55 -7.61
C GLU A 226 -2.48 60.91 -7.39
N ASP A 227 -3.15 61.10 -6.25
CA ASP A 227 -3.90 62.32 -5.95
C ASP A 227 -3.11 63.25 -5.02
N ASN A 228 -3.10 64.54 -5.36
CA ASN A 228 -2.49 65.58 -4.53
C ASN A 228 -3.53 66.37 -3.74
N ILE A 229 -3.10 66.94 -2.62
CA ILE A 229 -3.83 67.90 -1.81
C ILE A 229 -2.91 69.07 -1.44
N ILE A 230 -3.44 70.28 -1.55
CA ILE A 230 -2.77 71.50 -1.12
C ILE A 230 -3.20 71.79 0.31
N ILE A 231 -2.22 71.96 1.20
CA ILE A 231 -2.45 72.35 2.59
C ILE A 231 -1.88 73.74 2.78
N SER A 232 -2.72 74.67 3.24
CA SER A 232 -2.31 76.05 3.44
C SER A 232 -1.16 76.15 4.45
N GLY A 233 -0.16 76.98 4.12
CA GLY A 233 1.00 77.23 4.98
C GLY A 233 0.60 77.73 6.37
N GLU A 234 -0.43 78.57 6.44
CA GLU A 234 -0.96 79.15 7.68
C GLU A 234 -1.42 78.06 8.67
N LEU A 235 -2.09 77.02 8.18
CA LEU A 235 -2.54 75.88 8.99
C LEU A 235 -1.39 75.09 9.62
N LEU A 236 -0.19 75.20 9.05
CA LEU A 236 1.01 74.46 9.43
C LEU A 236 2.09 75.37 10.05
N GLY A 237 1.81 76.67 10.22
CA GLY A 237 2.77 77.65 10.72
C GLY A 237 3.93 77.92 9.76
N ARG A 238 3.66 77.91 8.44
CA ARG A 238 4.62 78.14 7.36
C ARG A 238 4.19 79.31 6.47
N GLU A 239 5.16 79.96 5.83
CA GLU A 239 4.91 81.10 4.93
C GLU A 239 4.29 80.69 3.58
N GLN A 240 4.44 79.43 3.16
CA GLN A 240 3.98 78.95 1.86
C GLN A 240 3.13 77.70 2.00
N ASP A 241 2.14 77.60 1.11
CA ASP A 241 1.32 76.40 0.93
C ASP A 241 2.18 75.21 0.49
N ILE A 242 1.75 74.02 0.89
CA ILE A 242 2.46 72.78 0.58
C ILE A 242 1.54 71.87 -0.22
N GLU A 243 2.03 71.39 -1.36
CA GLU A 243 1.40 70.32 -2.11
C GLU A 243 1.98 68.98 -1.65
N LEU A 244 1.10 68.05 -1.28
CA LEU A 244 1.46 66.69 -0.87
C LEU A 244 0.56 65.70 -1.59
N THR A 245 1.07 64.50 -1.84
CA THR A 245 0.18 63.37 -2.16
C THR A 245 -0.70 63.06 -0.95
N TYR A 246 -1.89 62.48 -1.17
CA TYR A 246 -2.70 62.01 -0.06
C TYR A 246 -1.98 60.95 0.78
N LEU A 247 -1.03 60.19 0.21
CA LEU A 247 -0.20 59.25 0.97
C LEU A 247 0.75 59.97 1.94
N GLU A 248 1.39 61.05 1.49
CA GLU A 248 2.27 61.87 2.33
C GLU A 248 1.47 62.60 3.41
N ALA A 249 0.31 63.14 3.06
CA ALA A 249 -0.61 63.72 4.02
C ALA A 249 -1.08 62.67 5.06
N PHE A 250 -1.39 61.45 4.63
CA PHE A 250 -1.72 60.36 5.55
C PHE A 250 -0.55 60.07 6.49
N LYS A 251 0.67 59.90 5.98
CA LYS A 251 1.87 59.65 6.80
C LYS A 251 2.11 60.78 7.83
N ALA A 252 1.90 62.03 7.43
CA ALA A 252 2.08 63.20 8.29
C ALA A 252 1.03 63.28 9.42
N PHE A 253 -0.23 62.96 9.13
CA PHE A 253 -1.35 63.16 10.06
C PHE A 253 -1.94 61.87 10.65
N ASN A 254 -1.43 60.69 10.29
CA ASN A 254 -1.93 59.40 10.80
C ASN A 254 -1.95 59.36 12.33
N GLY A 255 -0.96 59.95 13.01
CA GLY A 255 -0.95 60.06 14.47
C GLY A 255 -2.19 60.78 15.05
N LYS A 256 -2.71 61.80 14.35
CA LYS A 256 -3.94 62.50 14.72
C LYS A 256 -5.17 61.62 14.53
N TYR A 257 -5.25 60.86 13.44
CA TYR A 257 -6.34 59.92 13.20
C TYR A 257 -6.31 58.68 14.10
N SER A 258 -5.13 58.23 14.55
CA SER A 258 -4.98 57.18 15.57
C SER A 258 -5.58 57.60 16.92
N ILE A 259 -5.38 58.86 17.30
CA ILE A 259 -5.96 59.44 18.52
C ILE A 259 -7.41 59.88 18.29
N GLY A 260 -7.78 60.20 17.05
CA GLY A 260 -9.11 60.59 16.63
C GLY A 260 -9.28 62.11 16.46
N VAL A 261 -9.93 62.51 15.37
CA VAL A 261 -10.21 63.91 15.01
C VAL A 261 -11.71 64.16 15.14
N THR A 262 -12.11 65.28 15.75
CA THR A 262 -13.54 65.57 16.03
C THR A 262 -14.00 66.85 15.36
N ASN A 263 -15.31 67.01 15.15
CA ASN A 263 -15.91 68.25 14.67
C ASN A 263 -16.62 69.05 15.77
N ARG A 264 -16.12 69.00 17.01
CA ARG A 264 -16.66 69.78 18.12
C ARG A 264 -16.49 71.29 17.88
N TYR A 265 -17.28 72.11 18.56
CA TYR A 265 -17.11 73.56 18.53
C TYR A 265 -15.74 73.96 19.11
N ASN A 266 -15.10 75.00 18.55
CA ASN A 266 -13.76 75.50 18.92
C ASN A 266 -12.59 74.50 18.72
N VAL A 267 -12.63 73.66 17.69
CA VAL A 267 -11.42 72.94 17.22
C VAL A 267 -10.45 73.88 16.50
N SER A 268 -9.18 73.51 16.43
CA SER A 268 -8.21 74.28 15.64
C SER A 268 -8.57 74.25 14.14
N GLU A 269 -8.08 75.24 13.39
CA GLU A 269 -8.26 75.28 11.93
C GLU A 269 -7.66 74.03 11.26
N LEU A 270 -6.51 73.55 11.77
CA LEU A 270 -5.90 72.31 11.33
C LEU A 270 -6.81 71.10 11.61
N GLU A 271 -7.38 70.97 12.81
CA GLU A 271 -8.33 69.88 13.11
C GLU A 271 -9.58 69.94 12.23
N SER A 272 -10.09 71.15 11.96
CA SER A 272 -11.20 71.36 11.01
C SER A 272 -10.82 70.92 9.60
N PHE A 273 -9.62 71.27 9.13
CA PHE A 273 -9.11 70.85 7.83
C PHE A 273 -8.96 69.33 7.74
N LEU A 274 -8.37 68.70 8.76
CA LEU A 274 -8.23 67.24 8.83
C LEU A 274 -9.59 66.54 8.79
N TYR A 275 -10.61 67.11 9.43
CA TYR A 275 -11.94 66.53 9.49
C TYR A 275 -12.73 66.71 8.16
N TYR A 276 -12.76 67.92 7.61
CA TYR A 276 -13.66 68.25 6.49
C TYR A 276 -13.02 68.15 5.11
N ASN A 277 -11.70 68.31 5.00
CA ASN A 277 -11.01 68.32 3.70
C ASN A 277 -10.19 67.06 3.48
N LEU A 278 -9.42 66.61 4.48
CA LEU A 278 -8.50 65.49 4.30
C LEU A 278 -9.18 64.12 4.58
N ALA A 279 -9.96 63.99 5.65
CA ALA A 279 -10.58 62.72 6.02
C ALA A 279 -11.55 62.12 4.99
N PRO A 280 -12.35 62.87 4.21
CA PRO A 280 -13.29 62.29 3.25
C PRO A 280 -12.66 61.31 2.25
N LYS A 281 -11.45 61.62 1.75
CA LYS A 281 -10.72 60.73 0.83
C LYS A 281 -10.32 59.41 1.51
N PHE A 282 -9.85 59.49 2.75
CA PHE A 282 -9.47 58.30 3.52
C PHE A 282 -10.68 57.46 3.96
N ILE A 283 -11.83 58.10 4.24
CA ILE A 283 -13.08 57.40 4.52
C ILE A 283 -13.54 56.63 3.28
N LEU A 284 -13.46 57.24 2.09
CA LEU A 284 -13.83 56.59 0.83
C LEU A 284 -13.01 55.31 0.57
N LEU A 285 -11.73 55.31 0.94
CA LEU A 285 -10.83 54.16 0.83
C LEU A 285 -10.98 53.16 2.00
N GLY A 286 -11.85 53.45 2.96
CA GLY A 286 -12.09 52.64 4.15
C GLY A 286 -10.96 52.67 5.17
N ILE A 287 -10.06 53.66 5.10
CA ILE A 287 -8.94 53.85 6.03
C ILE A 287 -9.45 54.47 7.34
N LEU A 288 -10.44 55.36 7.26
CA LEU A 288 -11.03 56.04 8.41
C LEU A 288 -12.50 55.68 8.57
N ASP A 289 -12.95 55.58 9.83
CA ASP A 289 -14.34 55.41 10.20
C ASP A 289 -14.87 56.65 10.92
N ILE A 290 -16.15 56.96 10.69
CA ILE A 290 -16.88 57.95 11.49
C ILE A 290 -17.54 57.21 12.67
N LYS A 291 -17.24 57.64 13.89
CA LYS A 291 -17.83 57.15 15.14
C LYS A 291 -18.72 58.21 15.77
N ASN A 292 -19.87 57.76 16.28
CA ASN A 292 -20.71 58.57 17.16
C ASN A 292 -20.11 58.55 18.57
N VAL A 293 -20.01 59.73 19.19
CA VAL A 293 -19.55 59.85 20.57
C VAL A 293 -20.79 59.96 21.47
N PRO A 294 -21.02 59.03 22.42
CA PRO A 294 -22.20 59.05 23.27
C PRO A 294 -22.30 60.35 24.08
N GLY A 295 -23.51 60.93 24.13
CA GLY A 295 -23.80 62.09 25.00
C GLY A 295 -23.33 63.45 24.46
N VAL A 296 -22.82 63.52 23.23
CA VAL A 296 -22.39 64.78 22.59
C VAL A 296 -22.89 64.87 21.14
N GLN A 297 -23.02 66.10 20.63
CA GLN A 297 -23.53 66.35 19.27
C GLN A 297 -22.47 66.24 18.16
N TYR A 298 -21.19 66.14 18.52
CA TYR A 298 -20.10 66.02 17.56
C TYR A 298 -19.75 64.55 17.26
N ARG A 299 -19.12 64.31 16.11
CA ARG A 299 -18.63 63.02 15.64
C ARG A 299 -17.10 62.97 15.70
N ARG A 300 -16.56 61.76 15.77
CA ARG A 300 -15.12 61.49 15.78
C ARG A 300 -14.75 60.64 14.57
N ILE A 301 -13.70 61.01 13.87
CA ILE A 301 -13.08 60.23 12.80
C ILE A 301 -11.82 59.58 13.37
N GLU A 302 -11.68 58.27 13.21
CA GLU A 302 -10.51 57.52 13.66
C GLU A 302 -10.15 56.41 12.67
N LEU A 303 -8.97 55.80 12.83
CA LEU A 303 -8.56 54.67 11.98
C LEU A 303 -9.53 53.49 12.12
N SER A 304 -10.01 53.02 10.96
CA SER A 304 -10.73 51.74 10.88
C SER A 304 -9.76 50.57 11.13
N ASN A 305 -10.27 49.35 11.26
CA ASN A 305 -9.42 48.15 11.33
C ASN A 305 -8.53 48.01 10.08
N LYS A 306 -9.08 48.37 8.91
CA LYS A 306 -8.37 48.40 7.64
C LYS A 306 -7.30 49.50 7.62
N GLY A 307 -7.62 50.70 8.15
CA GLY A 307 -6.66 51.79 8.30
C GLY A 307 -5.49 51.47 9.22
N LYS A 308 -5.75 50.78 10.34
CA LYS A 308 -4.69 50.28 11.24
C LYS A 308 -3.77 49.29 10.54
N GLY A 309 -4.34 48.37 9.75
CA GLY A 309 -3.56 47.42 8.93
C GLY A 309 -2.70 48.13 7.88
N PHE A 310 -3.28 49.09 7.17
CA PHE A 310 -2.58 49.91 6.18
C PHE A 310 -1.44 50.72 6.80
N ALA A 311 -1.68 51.38 7.94
CA ALA A 311 -0.66 52.13 8.67
C ALA A 311 0.50 51.23 9.13
N LYS A 312 0.19 50.03 9.65
CA LYS A 312 1.21 49.05 10.04
C LYS A 312 2.09 48.62 8.86
N MET A 313 1.48 48.31 7.70
CA MET A 313 2.24 47.93 6.51
C MET A 313 3.13 49.06 5.98
N LEU A 314 2.69 50.32 6.08
CA LEU A 314 3.51 51.49 5.75
C LEU A 314 4.74 51.62 6.67
N GLU A 315 4.59 51.36 7.97
CA GLU A 315 5.71 51.35 8.92
C GLU A 315 6.69 50.21 8.63
N GLU A 316 6.18 49.01 8.35
CA GLU A 316 7.00 47.85 7.96
C GLU A 316 7.79 48.10 6.66
N GLU A 317 7.20 48.78 5.68
CA GLU A 317 7.88 49.17 4.43
C GLU A 317 9.00 50.20 4.70
N LYS A 318 8.76 51.15 5.62
CA LYS A 318 9.77 52.12 6.04
C LYS A 318 10.97 51.46 6.71
N LEU A 319 10.73 50.46 7.56
CA LEU A 319 11.78 49.69 8.24
C LEU A 319 12.62 48.84 7.28
N LYS A 320 12.04 48.34 6.18
CA LYS A 320 12.77 47.57 5.15
C LYS A 320 13.67 48.41 4.25
N LYS A 321 13.51 49.73 4.24
CA LYS A 321 14.31 50.68 3.44
C LYS A 321 15.50 51.28 4.21
N LEU A 322 15.64 50.96 5.50
CA LEU A 322 16.76 51.34 6.38
C LEU A 322 17.83 50.25 6.41
#